data_AF-A0A537SA62-F1
#
_entry.id   AF-A0A537SA62-F1
#
_cell.length_a   1.000
_cell.length_b   1.000
_cell.length_c   1.000
_cell.angle_alpha   90.00
_cell.angle_beta   90.00
_cell.angle_gamma   90.00
#
_symmetry.space_group_name_H-M   'P 1'
#
loop_
_entity.id
_entity.type
_entity.pdbx_description
1 polymer ?
#
loop_
_entity_poly.entity_id
_entity_poly.type
_entity_poly.pdbx_seq_one_letter_code
_entity_poly.pdbx_strand_id
1 'polypeptide(L)' 'MGRTIRVAAAQTGPVLGEDMLPGVEVACRMVKDAASQGSDIICFSELFLTPFFPNQLRPDYEHFFLELSNPV' A
#
# COMPACT_ATOMS: atom_id res chain seq x y z
N MET A 1 -8.24 -10.56 31.83
CA MET A 1 -7.81 -10.64 30.42
C MET A 1 -7.21 -9.31 30.03
N GLY A 2 -5.97 -9.29 29.55
CA GLY A 2 -5.31 -8.06 29.10
C GLY A 2 -5.93 -7.52 27.80
N ARG A 3 -5.73 -6.22 27.54
CA ARG A 3 -6.12 -5.55 26.29
C ARG A 3 -5.12 -5.93 25.19
N THR A 4 -5.22 -7.16 24.68
CA THR A 4 -4.32 -7.69 23.63
C THR A 4 -4.86 -7.36 22.24
N ILE A 5 -3.97 -6.96 21.34
CA ILE A 5 -4.22 -6.84 19.89
C ILE A 5 -3.21 -7.72 19.13
N ARG A 6 -3.63 -8.29 18.00
CA ARG A 6 -2.76 -9.04 17.08
C ARG A 6 -2.58 -8.25 15.79
N VAL A 7 -1.33 -7.98 15.43
CA VAL A 7 -0.98 -7.15 14.26
C VAL A 7 -0.20 -7.98 13.26
N ALA A 8 -0.64 -7.98 12.01
CA ALA A 8 0.09 -8.55 10.88
C ALA A 8 0.91 -7.47 10.15
N ALA A 9 2.19 -7.76 9.89
CA ALA A 9 3.05 -6.94 9.03
C ALA A 9 3.05 -7.52 7.61
N ALA A 10 2.38 -6.84 6.69
CA ALA A 10 2.15 -7.30 5.32
C ALA A 10 3.27 -6.84 4.37
N GLN A 11 4.41 -7.53 4.43
CA GLN A 11 5.51 -7.29 3.50
C GLN A 11 5.11 -7.67 2.07
N THR A 12 5.35 -6.76 1.12
CA THR A 12 5.13 -6.98 -0.31
C THR A 12 6.44 -7.23 -1.06
N GLY A 13 6.31 -7.76 -2.28
CA GLY A 13 7.40 -7.79 -3.25
C GLY A 13 7.59 -6.45 -3.96
N PRO A 14 8.48 -6.39 -4.96
CA PRO A 14 8.66 -5.20 -5.78
C PRO A 14 7.39 -4.89 -6.59
N VAL A 15 7.05 -3.61 -6.70
CA VAL A 15 6.00 -3.10 -7.59
C VAL A 15 6.67 -2.47 -8.81
N LEU A 16 6.37 -3.00 -10.00
CA LEU A 16 7.08 -2.65 -11.24
C LEU A 16 6.28 -1.74 -12.19
N GLY A 17 4.96 -1.67 -12.01
CA GLY A 17 4.07 -0.88 -12.85
C GLY A 17 3.27 0.12 -12.03
N GLU A 18 2.91 1.25 -12.66
CA GLU A 18 2.14 2.33 -12.03
C GLU A 18 0.64 1.99 -11.92
N ASP A 19 0.14 1.04 -12.71
CA ASP A 19 -1.23 0.55 -12.57
C ASP A 19 -1.39 -0.24 -11.26
N MET A 20 -2.18 0.33 -10.34
CA MET A 20 -2.45 -0.24 -9.03
C MET A 20 -3.44 -1.41 -9.06
N LEU A 21 -4.28 -1.53 -10.11
CA LEU A 21 -5.40 -2.48 -10.13
C LEU A 21 -4.97 -3.94 -9.85
N PRO A 22 -3.89 -4.47 -10.44
CA PRO A 22 -3.42 -5.82 -10.14
C PRO A 22 -2.98 -6.00 -8.67
N GLY A 23 -2.40 -4.95 -8.08
CA GLY A 23 -1.95 -4.97 -6.68
C GLY A 23 -3.09 -5.00 -5.67
N VAL A 24 -4.25 -4.43 -6.01
CA VAL A 24 -5.42 -4.39 -5.12
C VAL A 24 -5.95 -5.80 -4.81
N GLU A 25 -5.99 -6.70 -5.81
CA GLU A 25 -6.47 -8.07 -5.59
C GLU A 25 -5.54 -8.85 -4.65
N VAL A 26 -4.22 -8.67 -4.81
CA VAL A 26 -3.21 -9.26 -3.93
C VAL A 26 -3.32 -8.70 -2.52
N ALA A 27 -3.47 -7.39 -2.36
CA ALA A 27 -3.67 -6.74 -1.07
C ALA A 27 -4.92 -7.29 -0.36
N CYS A 28 -6.04 -7.42 -1.09
CA CYS A 28 -7.27 -8.00 -0.56
C CYS A 28 -7.09 -9.46 -0.13
N ARG A 29 -6.25 -10.23 -0.82
CA ARG A 29 -5.90 -11.60 -0.40
C ARG A 29 -5.09 -11.58 0.90
N MET A 30 -4.09 -10.72 1.02
CA MET A 30 -3.26 -10.61 2.23
C MET A 30 -4.10 -10.22 3.46
N VAL A 31 -5.09 -9.34 3.29
CA VAL A 31 -6.06 -9.00 4.36
C VAL A 31 -6.82 -10.24 4.82
N LYS A 32 -7.32 -11.06 3.88
CA LYS A 32 -8.04 -12.30 4.20
C LYS A 32 -7.12 -13.32 4.88
N ASP A 33 -5.88 -13.42 4.43
CA ASP A 33 -4.89 -14.34 5.02
C ASP A 33 -4.53 -13.92 6.45
N ALA A 34 -4.35 -12.61 6.71
CA ALA A 34 -4.11 -12.09 8.06
C ALA A 34 -5.32 -12.31 8.99
N ALA A 35 -6.54 -12.12 8.47
CA ALA A 35 -7.77 -12.40 9.20
C ALA A 35 -7.91 -13.88 9.54
N SER A 36 -7.56 -14.79 8.63
CA SER A 36 -7.58 -16.25 8.89
C SER A 36 -6.61 -16.69 9.99
N GLN A 37 -5.56 -15.90 10.24
CA GLN A 37 -4.59 -16.09 11.33
C GLN A 37 -5.01 -15.40 12.64
N GLY A 38 -6.18 -14.76 12.66
CA GLY A 38 -6.73 -14.06 13.82
C GLY A 38 -6.05 -12.73 14.12
N SER A 39 -5.57 -12.02 13.10
CA SER A 39 -5.06 -10.65 13.24
C SER A 39 -6.22 -9.66 13.33
N ASP A 40 -6.10 -8.67 14.20
CA ASP A 40 -7.05 -7.56 14.35
C ASP A 40 -6.70 -6.39 13.42
N ILE A 41 -5.41 -6.20 13.15
CA ILE A 41 -4.86 -5.12 12.31
C ILE A 41 -3.85 -5.72 11.33
N ILE A 42 -3.83 -5.19 10.11
CA ILE A 42 -2.82 -5.47 9.10
C ILE A 42 -2.18 -4.15 8.66
N CYS A 43 -0.85 -4.11 8.62
CA CYS A 43 -0.08 -2.94 8.21
C CYS A 43 0.66 -3.25 6.91
N PHE A 44 0.43 -2.42 5.88
CA PHE A 44 1.20 -2.43 4.63
C PHE A 44 2.31 -1.38 4.67
N SER A 45 3.31 -1.55 3.81
CA SER A 45 4.36 -0.55 3.60
C SER A 45 3.81 0.72 2.94
N GLU A 46 4.52 1.83 3.13
CA GLU A 46 4.31 3.03 2.33
C GLU A 46 4.43 2.72 0.83
N LEU A 47 3.57 3.33 0.00
CA LEU A 47 3.53 3.15 -1.46
C LEU A 47 3.44 1.69 -1.96
N PHE A 48 2.92 0.74 -1.17
CA PHE A 48 2.93 -0.69 -1.52
C PHE A 48 2.17 -1.10 -2.79
N LEU A 49 1.42 -0.19 -3.43
CA LEU A 49 0.65 -0.43 -4.65
C LEU A 49 1.25 0.23 -5.90
N THR A 50 2.31 1.01 -5.75
CA THR A 50 2.98 1.70 -6.86
C THR A 50 4.49 1.47 -6.77
N PRO A 51 5.25 1.66 -7.85
CA PRO A 51 6.70 1.68 -7.77
C PRO A 51 7.15 2.82 -6.85
N PHE A 52 8.37 2.72 -6.32
CA PHE A 52 8.99 3.81 -5.58
C PHE A 52 9.49 4.90 -6.56
N PHE A 53 8.56 5.60 -7.18
CA PHE A 53 8.82 6.67 -8.16
C PHE A 53 9.75 7.80 -7.67
N PRO A 54 9.88 8.13 -6.37
CA PRO A 54 10.81 9.16 -5.92
C PRO A 54 12.29 8.86 -6.21
N ASN A 55 12.66 7.61 -6.54
CA ASN A 55 14.03 7.26 -6.92
C ASN A 55 14.37 7.50 -8.41
N GLN A 56 13.45 8.06 -9.20
CA GLN A 56 13.62 8.26 -10.64
C GLN A 56 13.72 9.75 -10.99
N LEU A 57 14.70 10.13 -11.81
CA LEU A 57 14.72 11.45 -12.45
C LEU A 57 13.97 11.36 -13.78
N ARG A 58 12.78 11.95 -13.85
CA ARG A 58 11.87 11.84 -14.98
C ARG A 58 11.35 13.20 -15.43
N PRO A 59 11.25 13.46 -16.74
CA PRO A 59 10.76 14.74 -17.26
C PRO A 59 9.26 14.96 -17.03
N ASP A 60 8.49 13.89 -16.82
CA ASP A 60 7.04 13.89 -16.59
C ASP A 60 6.66 13.86 -15.09
N TYR A 61 7.55 14.29 -14.19
CA TYR A 61 7.36 14.19 -12.73
C TYR A 61 6.08 14.89 -12.22
N GLU A 62 5.55 15.87 -12.95
CA GLU A 62 4.32 16.60 -12.62
C GLU A 62 3.10 15.66 -12.54
N HIS A 63 3.11 14.53 -13.25
CA HIS A 63 2.06 13.51 -13.20
C HIS A 63 1.83 12.94 -11.78
N PHE A 64 2.84 12.95 -10.91
CA PHE A 64 2.73 12.44 -9.54
C PHE A 64 2.08 13.42 -8.55
N PHE A 65 1.80 14.66 -8.96
CA PHE A 65 1.20 15.68 -8.10
C PHE A 65 -0.34 15.66 -8.22
N LEU A 66 -1.00 15.94 -7.09
CA LEU A 66 -2.44 16.14 -7.06
C LEU A 66 -2.77 17.62 -7.23
N GLU A 67 -3.62 17.96 -8.19
CA GLU A 67 -4.27 19.27 -8.22
C GLU A 67 -5.43 19.28 -7.23
N LEU A 68 -5.30 20.07 -6.17
CA LEU A 68 -6.39 20.30 -5.22
C LEU A 68 -7.24 21.47 -5.73
N SER A 69 -8.56 21.27 -5.79
CA SER A 69 -9.51 22.25 -6.33
C SER A 69 -9.68 23.51 -5.48
N ASN A 70 -9.06 23.59 -4.30
CA ASN A 70 -9.15 24.75 -3.40
C ASN A 70 -7.93 24.81 -2.45
N PRO A 71 -7.27 25.96 -2.27
CA PRO A 71 -6.31 26.13 -1.20
C PRO A 71 -7.10 26.26 0.11
N VAL A 72 -7.00 25.26 0.99
CA VAL A 72 -7.38 25.43 2.40
C VAL A 72 -6.21 26.05 3.14
#